data_AF-A0A016SBH4-F1
#
_entry.id   AF-A0A016SBH4-F1
#
_cell.length_a   1.000
_cell.length_b   1.000
_cell.length_c   1.000
_cell.angle_alpha   90.00
_cell.angle_beta   90.00
_cell.angle_gamma   90.00
#
_symmetry.space_group_name_H-M   'P 1'
#
loop_
_entity.id
_entity.type
_entity.pdbx_description
1 polymer ?
#
loop_
_entity_poly.entity_id
_entity_poly.type
_entity_poly.pdbx_seq_one_letter_code
_entity_poly.pdbx_strand_id
1 'polypeptide(L)'
;MEISGKRSPRWLYLLYGNATVEGFYGNDTMRFGNVGTSQLIVPGTIFGQAVKLHEHFVGRHIDGILGLAFSSMAEGRGEPPFERAVKLGRVKPIFTIYMKHVGQFLLQELLSVATTGESGVYGGEITYGGLDGQHCDGSIVYHSLSLATYWQFKVKDFTETRIRQEKKLLVTKMRMIEVNSLFFVSVILSMYLMLKITTFTSGNFSAASILWVAMSDTVSSVIGAPVAIAEAVAKQFNADYNAEDDKYYINCNAKPVFVFGIGNEKYTVGSTNLVIQIRENECILALSGYGAPYWGPNWIFGVPFIREYCNIYDVANKRIGFAMSLRN
;
A
#
# COMPACT_ATOMS: atom_id res chain seq x y z
N MET A 1 8.14 12.49 23.52
CA MET A 1 8.35 11.17 24.15
C MET A 1 9.46 11.35 25.17
N GLU A 2 9.19 11.22 26.46
CA GLU A 2 10.20 11.32 27.51
C GLU A 2 10.81 9.93 27.70
N ILE A 3 12.13 9.78 27.50
CA ILE A 3 12.81 8.48 27.46
C ILE A 3 13.55 8.26 28.80
N SER A 4 13.06 7.32 29.61
CA SER A 4 13.70 6.86 30.85
C SER A 4 14.03 5.37 30.75
N GLY A 5 14.99 5.00 29.89
CA GLY A 5 15.35 3.60 29.62
C GLY A 5 16.85 3.32 29.65
N LYS A 6 17.24 2.15 30.18
CA LYS A 6 18.63 1.65 30.18
C LYS A 6 19.11 1.36 28.74
N ARG A 7 20.30 1.85 28.38
CA ARG A 7 20.95 1.63 27.07
C ARG A 7 21.37 0.16 26.89
N SER A 8 21.07 -0.43 25.73
CA SER A 8 21.56 -1.75 25.32
C SER A 8 22.92 -1.64 24.61
N PRO A 9 23.87 -2.58 24.81
CA PRO A 9 25.19 -2.55 24.15
C PRO A 9 25.20 -3.08 22.70
N ARG A 10 24.03 -3.45 22.12
CA ARG A 10 23.95 -3.97 20.75
C ARG A 10 23.52 -2.89 19.75
N TRP A 11 24.32 -2.77 18.69
CA TRP A 11 24.06 -1.94 17.52
C TRP A 11 22.89 -2.48 16.69
N LEU A 12 22.06 -1.56 16.21
CA LEU A 12 20.97 -1.76 15.25
C LEU A 12 21.43 -1.22 13.90
N TYR A 13 21.19 -1.99 12.84
CA TYR A 13 21.40 -1.56 11.47
C TYR A 13 20.20 -2.04 10.66
N LEU A 14 19.47 -1.12 10.04
CA LEU A 14 18.27 -1.39 9.25
C LEU A 14 18.46 -0.89 7.83
N LEU A 15 17.93 -1.65 6.87
CA LEU A 15 17.78 -1.25 5.48
C LEU A 15 16.32 -0.91 5.20
N TYR A 16 16.08 0.26 4.61
CA TYR A 16 14.77 0.71 4.16
C TYR A 16 14.89 1.18 2.70
N GLY A 17 14.53 0.30 1.76
CA GLY A 17 14.86 0.50 0.35
C GLY A 17 16.38 0.59 0.16
N ASN A 18 16.86 1.70 -0.40
CA ASN A 18 18.29 2.00 -0.54
C ASN A 18 18.87 2.80 0.63
N ALA A 19 18.05 3.16 1.63
CA ALA A 19 18.45 3.96 2.77
C ALA A 19 18.82 3.09 3.98
N THR A 20 19.74 3.58 4.81
CA THR A 20 20.21 2.91 6.03
C THR A 20 19.86 3.70 7.28
N VAL A 21 19.57 2.98 8.37
CA VAL A 21 19.41 3.55 9.71
C VAL A 21 20.29 2.78 10.68
N GLU A 22 21.15 3.49 11.40
CA GLU A 22 22.02 2.91 12.43
C GLU A 22 21.63 3.46 13.81
N GLY A 23 21.71 2.59 14.82
CA GLY A 23 21.20 2.92 16.14
C GLY A 23 21.55 1.90 17.22
N PHE A 24 20.81 1.95 18.31
CA PHE A 24 20.84 0.94 19.37
C PHE A 24 19.44 0.72 19.94
N TYR A 25 19.24 -0.36 20.67
CA TYR A 25 17.93 -0.65 21.26
C TYR A 25 17.70 0.10 22.59
N GLY A 26 16.52 0.72 22.72
CA GLY A 26 15.94 1.19 23.97
C GLY A 26 14.84 0.26 24.47
N ASN A 27 14.45 0.46 25.74
CA ASN A 27 13.30 -0.19 26.34
C ASN A 27 12.57 0.85 27.21
N ASP A 28 11.31 1.13 26.87
CA ASP A 28 10.49 2.10 27.59
C ASP A 28 8.99 1.82 27.43
N THR A 29 8.16 2.70 27.98
CA THR A 29 6.70 2.67 27.85
C THR A 29 6.26 3.45 26.62
N MET A 30 5.64 2.75 25.66
CA MET A 30 4.99 3.38 24.51
C MET A 30 3.53 3.72 24.84
N ARG A 31 3.04 4.84 24.33
CA ARG A 31 1.64 5.27 24.50
C ARG A 31 1.06 5.59 23.13
N PHE A 32 -0.05 4.96 22.79
CA PHE A 32 -0.80 5.25 21.56
C PHE A 32 -1.93 6.25 21.86
N GLY A 33 -2.14 7.19 20.95
CA GLY A 33 -3.11 8.28 21.08
C GLY A 33 -2.50 9.60 21.57
N ASN A 34 -3.23 10.69 21.39
CA ASN A 34 -2.77 12.04 21.76
C ASN A 34 -2.62 12.21 23.28
N VAL A 35 -1.71 13.10 23.68
CA VAL A 35 -1.57 13.47 25.10
C VAL A 35 -2.87 14.09 25.59
N GLY A 36 -3.35 13.64 26.76
CA GLY A 36 -4.61 14.12 27.35
C GLY A 36 -5.85 13.34 26.91
N THR A 37 -5.72 12.33 26.03
CA THR A 37 -6.80 11.39 25.72
C THR A 37 -6.62 10.07 26.47
N SER A 38 -7.59 9.16 26.33
CA SER A 38 -7.47 7.78 26.83
C SER A 38 -6.44 7.00 26.03
N GLN A 39 -5.17 7.14 26.40
CA GLN A 39 -4.06 6.49 25.70
C GLN A 39 -3.96 5.00 26.01
N LEU A 40 -3.63 4.19 25.00
CA LEU A 40 -3.23 2.80 25.19
C LEU A 40 -1.76 2.76 25.64
N ILE A 41 -1.52 2.33 26.88
CA ILE A 41 -0.20 2.31 27.51
C ILE A 41 0.42 0.91 27.38
N VAL A 42 1.63 0.84 26.83
CA VAL A 42 2.35 -0.40 26.51
C VAL A 42 3.75 -0.38 27.14
N PRO A 43 3.90 -0.86 28.39
CA PRO A 43 5.17 -0.85 29.10
C PRO A 43 6.14 -1.90 28.57
N GLY A 44 7.43 -1.65 28.69
CA GLY A 44 8.49 -2.61 28.35
C GLY A 44 8.67 -2.83 26.84
N THR A 45 8.30 -1.83 26.04
CA THR A 45 8.40 -1.86 24.57
C THR A 45 9.84 -1.62 24.17
N ILE A 46 10.41 -2.54 23.39
CA ILE A 46 11.76 -2.41 22.82
C ILE A 46 11.64 -1.68 21.48
N PHE A 47 12.46 -0.65 21.27
CA PHE A 47 12.47 0.15 20.04
C PHE A 47 13.89 0.57 19.65
N GLY A 48 14.09 0.90 18.38
CA GLY A 48 15.35 1.43 17.87
C GLY A 48 15.48 2.92 18.17
N GLN A 49 16.62 3.32 18.73
CA GLN A 49 17.04 4.72 18.84
C GLN A 49 18.06 4.98 17.73
N ALA A 50 17.62 5.66 16.68
CA ALA A 50 18.49 6.02 15.57
C ALA A 50 19.52 7.06 16.01
N VAL A 51 20.80 6.81 15.72
CA VAL A 51 21.90 7.76 15.94
C VAL A 51 22.48 8.26 14.63
N LYS A 52 22.23 7.55 13.54
CA LYS A 52 22.61 7.94 12.19
C LYS A 52 21.51 7.54 11.23
N LEU A 53 21.09 8.51 10.43
CA LEU A 53 20.07 8.36 9.41
C LEU A 53 20.70 8.64 8.06
N HIS A 54 20.33 7.87 7.03
CA HIS A 54 20.62 8.21 5.65
C HIS A 54 20.06 9.59 5.30
N GLU A 55 20.71 10.31 4.37
CA GLU A 55 20.29 11.66 3.93
C GLU A 55 18.85 11.70 3.41
N HIS A 56 18.35 10.57 2.91
CA HIS A 56 16.98 10.38 2.45
C HIS A 56 15.93 10.61 3.55
N PHE A 57 16.29 10.63 4.84
CA PHE A 57 15.40 10.96 5.95
C PHE A 57 15.46 12.43 6.39
N VAL A 58 16.42 13.22 5.88
CA VAL A 58 16.59 14.62 6.26
C VAL A 58 15.43 15.47 5.73
N GLY A 59 14.89 16.33 6.60
CA GLY A 59 13.83 17.29 6.25
C GLY A 59 12.39 16.72 6.27
N ARG A 60 12.20 15.43 6.54
CA ARG A 60 10.86 14.83 6.62
C ARG A 60 10.08 15.33 7.82
N HIS A 61 8.76 15.45 7.68
CA HIS A 61 7.82 15.83 8.75
C HIS A 61 7.52 14.70 9.76
N ILE A 62 8.25 13.58 9.71
CA ILE A 62 8.08 12.44 10.60
C ILE A 62 9.36 12.20 11.41
N ASP A 63 9.22 12.01 12.72
CA ASP A 63 10.36 11.76 13.62
C ASP A 63 10.82 10.30 13.60
N GLY A 64 9.97 9.38 13.12
CA GLY A 64 10.25 7.95 13.11
C GLY A 64 9.14 7.11 12.49
N ILE A 65 9.34 5.79 12.52
CA ILE A 65 8.43 4.79 11.95
C ILE A 65 7.97 3.84 13.05
N LEU A 66 6.66 3.60 13.11
CA LEU A 66 6.05 2.63 14.01
C LEU A 66 5.55 1.41 13.22
N GLY A 67 6.25 0.28 13.35
CA GLY A 67 5.85 -0.96 12.68
C GLY A 67 4.57 -1.55 13.28
N LEU A 68 3.57 -1.79 12.42
CA LEU A 68 2.28 -2.42 12.77
C LEU A 68 2.09 -3.80 12.10
N ALA A 69 3.15 -4.33 11.50
CA ALA A 69 3.17 -5.69 10.95
C ALA A 69 3.54 -6.72 12.02
N PHE A 70 3.72 -7.98 11.61
CA PHE A 70 3.93 -9.10 12.52
C PHE A 70 5.37 -9.19 13.04
N SER A 71 5.56 -9.73 14.25
CA SER A 71 6.88 -9.98 14.86
C SER A 71 7.84 -10.77 13.96
N SER A 72 7.32 -11.59 13.05
CA SER A 72 8.12 -12.38 12.11
C SER A 72 8.96 -11.55 11.13
N MET A 73 8.65 -10.26 10.96
CA MET A 73 9.44 -9.30 10.18
C MET A 73 10.29 -8.36 11.02
N ALA A 74 10.12 -8.36 12.34
CA ALA A 74 10.82 -7.42 13.18
C ALA A 74 12.31 -7.80 13.25
N GLU A 75 13.18 -6.87 12.90
CA GLU A 75 14.62 -7.09 13.04
C GLU A 75 15.05 -7.09 14.51
N GLY A 76 15.64 -8.21 14.94
CA GLY A 76 16.18 -8.40 16.29
C GLY A 76 15.15 -8.88 17.31
N ARG A 77 15.11 -8.25 18.50
CA ARG A 77 14.27 -8.65 19.65
C ARG A 77 13.06 -7.73 19.89
N GLY A 78 12.80 -6.80 18.98
CA GLY A 78 11.70 -5.84 19.11
C GLY A 78 10.38 -6.48 18.72
N GLU A 79 9.53 -6.79 19.71
CA GLU A 79 8.13 -7.12 19.44
C GLU A 79 7.38 -5.85 18.99
N PRO A 80 6.62 -5.87 17.88
CA PRO A 80 5.82 -4.73 17.45
C PRO A 80 4.93 -4.22 18.59
N PRO A 81 4.88 -2.90 18.85
CA PRO A 81 4.25 -2.39 20.06
C PRO A 81 2.75 -2.71 20.17
N PHE A 82 2.04 -2.85 19.05
CA PHE A 82 0.65 -3.28 19.04
C PHE A 82 0.50 -4.77 19.41
N GLU A 83 1.32 -5.67 18.85
CA GLU A 83 1.30 -7.09 19.24
C GLU A 83 1.65 -7.26 20.73
N ARG A 84 2.57 -6.45 21.25
CA ARG A 84 2.86 -6.40 22.68
C ARG A 84 1.64 -6.02 23.50
N ALA A 85 0.93 -4.97 23.11
CA ALA A 85 -0.28 -4.52 23.79
C ALA A 85 -1.34 -5.64 23.86
N VAL A 86 -1.47 -6.40 22.77
CA VAL A 86 -2.34 -7.58 22.70
C VAL A 86 -1.89 -8.67 23.67
N LYS A 87 -0.59 -9.02 23.68
CA LYS A 87 -0.06 -10.04 24.61
C LYS A 87 -0.20 -9.65 26.08
N LEU A 88 -0.14 -8.36 26.38
CA LEU A 88 -0.39 -7.82 27.72
C LEU A 88 -1.89 -7.74 28.08
N GLY A 89 -2.79 -8.14 27.18
CA GLY A 89 -4.24 -8.09 27.40
C GLY A 89 -4.80 -6.67 27.50
N ARG A 90 -4.09 -5.67 26.96
CA ARG A 90 -4.45 -4.24 27.07
C ARG A 90 -5.37 -3.77 25.94
N VAL A 91 -5.41 -4.52 24.84
CA VAL A 91 -6.18 -4.17 23.65
C VAL A 91 -6.62 -5.44 22.93
N LYS A 92 -7.76 -5.40 22.25
CA LYS A 92 -8.17 -6.50 21.37
C LYS A 92 -7.21 -6.61 20.17
N PRO A 93 -6.99 -7.80 19.60
CA PRO A 93 -6.05 -8.06 18.52
C PRO A 93 -6.55 -7.60 17.14
N ILE A 94 -7.09 -6.38 17.07
CA ILE A 94 -7.65 -5.79 15.86
C ILE A 94 -7.41 -4.28 15.87
N PHE A 95 -7.14 -3.70 14.71
CA PHE A 95 -7.14 -2.24 14.55
C PHE A 95 -7.68 -1.84 13.17
N THR A 96 -8.25 -0.66 13.07
CA THR A 96 -8.78 -0.10 11.82
C THR A 96 -8.03 1.16 11.45
N ILE A 97 -7.76 1.34 10.16
CA ILE A 97 -7.16 2.56 9.62
C ILE A 97 -8.13 3.18 8.62
N TYR A 98 -8.40 4.47 8.84
CA TYR A 98 -9.15 5.34 7.97
C TYR A 98 -8.28 6.53 7.56
N MET A 99 -8.34 6.91 6.28
CA MET A 99 -7.63 8.07 5.74
C MET A 99 -8.59 9.00 5.02
N LYS A 100 -8.53 10.29 5.35
CA LYS A 100 -9.28 11.35 4.68
C LYS A 100 -8.65 11.72 3.35
N HIS A 101 -9.47 12.25 2.45
CA HIS A 101 -9.07 12.87 1.18
C HIS A 101 -8.56 14.31 1.37
N VAL A 102 -7.66 14.51 2.34
CA VAL A 102 -7.09 15.82 2.67
C VAL A 102 -5.59 15.73 2.91
N GLY A 103 -4.96 16.89 3.04
CA GLY A 103 -3.54 17.04 3.30
C GLY A 103 -2.69 17.11 2.03
N GLN A 104 -1.53 17.74 2.15
CA GLN A 104 -0.52 17.73 1.10
C GLN A 104 -0.03 16.29 0.85
N PHE A 105 0.05 15.92 -0.42
CA PHE A 105 0.59 14.65 -0.84
C PHE A 105 2.11 14.75 -0.84
N LEU A 106 2.74 14.33 0.26
CA LEU A 106 4.19 14.37 0.39
C LEU A 106 4.81 13.21 -0.38
N LEU A 107 5.28 13.51 -1.60
CA LEU A 107 6.03 12.55 -2.40
C LEU A 107 7.39 12.31 -1.76
N GLN A 108 7.74 11.04 -1.65
CA GLN A 108 8.85 10.53 -0.84
C GLN A 108 10.24 11.11 -1.22
N GLU A 109 10.36 11.81 -2.34
CA GLU A 109 11.62 12.29 -2.93
C GLU A 109 11.72 13.82 -3.08
N LEU A 110 10.64 14.61 -2.92
CA LEU A 110 10.72 16.08 -3.03
C LEU A 110 10.14 16.79 -1.80
N LEU A 111 11.05 17.14 -0.89
CA LEU A 111 10.82 18.15 0.15
C LEU A 111 10.39 19.52 -0.41
N SER A 112 10.57 19.73 -1.72
CA SER A 112 10.38 20.99 -2.42
C SER A 112 9.14 21.05 -3.33
N VAL A 113 8.30 20.01 -3.34
CA VAL A 113 6.99 20.07 -4.02
C VAL A 113 5.91 19.89 -2.98
N ALA A 114 5.61 21.00 -2.30
CA ALA A 114 4.33 21.14 -1.61
C ALA A 114 3.23 21.04 -2.68
N THR A 115 2.49 19.94 -2.65
CA THR A 115 1.31 19.81 -3.51
C THR A 115 0.24 20.79 -3.06
N THR A 116 -0.74 21.07 -3.92
CA THR A 116 -1.90 21.87 -3.55
C THR A 116 -2.65 21.17 -2.40
N GLY A 117 -2.50 21.67 -1.18
CA GLY A 117 -3.12 21.10 0.02
C GLY A 117 -2.73 21.88 1.28
N GLU A 118 -3.56 21.79 2.31
CA GLU A 118 -3.28 22.40 3.60
C GLU A 118 -2.30 21.53 4.40
N SER A 119 -1.32 22.15 5.05
CA SER A 119 -0.40 21.47 5.96
C SER A 119 -1.02 21.41 7.37
N GLY A 120 -0.77 20.31 8.08
CA GLY A 120 -1.23 20.14 9.47
C GLY A 120 -2.72 19.86 9.66
N VAL A 121 -3.44 19.51 8.59
CA VAL A 121 -4.86 19.11 8.68
C VAL A 121 -5.02 17.68 9.19
N TYR A 122 -6.17 17.42 9.82
CA TYR A 122 -6.56 16.09 10.28
C TYR A 122 -6.69 15.10 9.11
N GLY A 123 -5.72 14.20 8.96
CA GLY A 123 -5.60 13.31 7.80
C GLY A 123 -6.29 11.95 7.90
N GLY A 124 -6.79 11.56 9.07
CA GLY A 124 -7.38 10.23 9.29
C GLY A 124 -7.26 9.74 10.73
N GLU A 125 -7.64 8.48 10.96
CA GLU A 125 -7.68 7.87 12.29
C GLU A 125 -7.16 6.43 12.28
N ILE A 126 -6.54 6.03 13.40
CA ILE A 126 -6.27 4.63 13.71
C ILE A 126 -7.03 4.24 14.97
N THR A 127 -7.98 3.33 14.82
CA THR A 127 -8.76 2.79 15.94
C THR A 127 -8.11 1.51 16.45
N TYR A 128 -7.42 1.57 17.59
CA TYR A 128 -6.83 0.39 18.22
C TYR A 128 -7.85 -0.41 19.03
N GLY A 129 -7.90 -1.73 18.83
CA GLY A 129 -8.75 -2.65 19.60
C GLY A 129 -10.19 -2.74 19.14
N GLY A 130 -10.55 -2.15 18.01
CA GLY A 130 -11.92 -2.13 17.53
C GLY A 130 -12.04 -1.80 16.06
N LEU A 131 -13.29 -1.65 15.64
CA LEU A 131 -13.70 -1.16 14.34
C LEU A 131 -14.03 0.33 14.46
N ASP A 132 -13.83 1.07 13.39
CA ASP A 132 -14.26 2.46 13.29
C ASP A 132 -15.68 2.53 12.71
N GLY A 133 -16.68 2.66 13.58
CA GLY A 133 -18.09 2.80 13.16
C GLY A 133 -18.49 4.23 12.78
N GLN A 134 -17.59 5.21 12.89
CA GLN A 134 -17.87 6.61 12.53
C GLN A 134 -17.48 6.91 11.09
N HIS A 135 -16.37 6.34 10.63
CA HIS A 135 -15.79 6.62 9.33
C HIS A 135 -15.87 5.45 8.34
N CYS A 136 -16.25 4.25 8.78
CA CYS A 136 -16.29 3.06 7.93
C CYS A 136 -17.68 2.44 7.89
N ASP A 137 -18.07 1.95 6.70
CA ASP A 137 -19.29 1.17 6.55
C ASP A 137 -19.23 -0.12 7.38
N GLY A 138 -20.38 -0.56 7.91
CA GLY A 138 -20.47 -1.78 8.72
C GLY A 138 -20.26 -3.08 7.93
N SER A 139 -20.37 -3.03 6.59
CA SER A 139 -20.25 -4.18 5.70
C SER A 139 -18.79 -4.49 5.42
N ILE A 140 -18.15 -5.20 6.35
CA ILE A 140 -16.75 -5.59 6.24
C ILE A 140 -16.63 -6.94 5.52
N VAL A 141 -15.84 -6.99 4.46
CA VAL A 141 -15.44 -8.24 3.81
C VAL A 141 -14.02 -8.60 4.22
N TYR A 142 -13.85 -9.78 4.80
CA TYR A 142 -12.56 -10.29 5.25
C TYR A 142 -11.90 -11.24 4.25
N HIS A 143 -10.58 -11.12 4.13
CA HIS A 143 -9.70 -11.96 3.32
C HIS A 143 -8.58 -12.53 4.19
N SER A 144 -8.37 -13.84 4.12
CA SER A 144 -7.28 -14.50 4.84
C SER A 144 -5.92 -14.06 4.31
N LEU A 145 -4.95 -13.87 5.21
CA LEU A 145 -3.59 -13.56 4.81
C LEU A 145 -2.94 -14.78 4.16
N SER A 146 -2.24 -14.55 3.05
CA SER A 146 -1.41 -15.54 2.37
C SER A 146 -0.07 -15.76 3.10
N LEU A 147 0.44 -14.73 3.76
CA LEU A 147 1.64 -14.79 4.59
C LEU A 147 1.53 -13.77 5.72
N ALA A 148 1.59 -14.22 6.98
CA ALA A 148 1.55 -13.37 8.17
C ALA A 148 2.95 -12.90 8.59
N THR A 149 3.69 -12.38 7.61
CA THR A 149 4.89 -11.56 7.80
C THR A 149 4.50 -10.12 7.48
N TYR A 150 3.95 -9.91 6.28
CA TYR A 150 3.27 -8.70 5.84
C TYR A 150 1.76 -8.82 6.03
N TRP A 151 1.02 -7.73 5.84
CA TRP A 151 -0.43 -7.77 5.65
C TRP A 151 -0.77 -8.19 4.21
N GLN A 152 -0.31 -9.39 3.83
CA GLN A 152 -0.32 -9.88 2.46
C GLN A 152 -1.51 -10.81 2.17
N PHE A 153 -2.25 -10.55 1.09
CA PHE A 153 -3.41 -11.32 0.65
C PHE A 153 -3.38 -11.58 -0.87
N LYS A 154 -4.19 -12.53 -1.36
CA LYS A 154 -4.21 -12.90 -2.79
C LYS A 154 -5.06 -11.93 -3.60
N VAL A 155 -4.57 -11.55 -4.78
CA VAL A 155 -5.32 -10.80 -5.79
C VAL A 155 -5.55 -11.73 -6.98
N LYS A 156 -6.78 -11.79 -7.46
CA LYS A 156 -7.18 -12.70 -8.54
C LYS A 156 -7.00 -12.02 -9.90
N ASP A 157 -7.52 -10.80 -10.01
CA ASP A 157 -7.52 -10.04 -11.24
C ASP A 157 -7.47 -8.54 -10.97
N PHE A 158 -7.06 -7.81 -12.01
CA PHE A 158 -7.02 -6.36 -12.06
C PHE A 158 -7.63 -5.91 -13.38
N THR A 159 -8.48 -4.91 -13.32
CA THR A 159 -9.06 -4.25 -14.50
C THR A 159 -8.99 -2.75 -14.30
N GLU A 160 -8.40 -2.06 -15.25
CA GLU A 160 -8.53 -0.62 -15.39
C GLU A 160 -9.63 -0.33 -16.43
N THR A 161 -10.42 0.72 -16.15
CA THR A 161 -11.48 1.16 -17.06
C THR A 161 -11.41 2.65 -17.34
N ARG A 162 -11.69 3.00 -18.60
CA ARG A 162 -11.84 4.39 -19.02
C ARG A 162 -13.32 4.77 -19.03
N ILE A 163 -13.72 5.73 -18.21
CA ILE A 163 -15.04 6.36 -18.35
C ILE A 163 -14.98 7.34 -19.53
N ARG A 164 -15.30 6.88 -20.75
CA ARG A 164 -15.71 7.79 -21.83
C ARG A 164 -17.12 8.28 -21.50
N GLN A 165 -17.33 9.59 -21.38
CA GLN A 165 -18.68 10.14 -21.53
C GLN A 165 -19.25 9.62 -22.85
N GLU A 166 -20.44 9.02 -22.81
CA GLU A 166 -21.07 8.37 -23.94
C GLU A 166 -21.17 9.30 -25.15
N LYS A 167 -20.38 9.04 -26.18
CA LYS A 167 -20.82 9.24 -27.57
C LYS A 167 -20.93 7.87 -28.20
N LYS A 168 -22.19 7.43 -28.32
CA LYS A 168 -22.66 6.21 -28.98
C LYS A 168 -22.03 6.13 -30.37
N LEU A 169 -21.14 5.17 -30.60
CA LEU A 169 -20.60 4.88 -31.92
C LEU A 169 -20.65 3.36 -32.15
N LEU A 170 -21.57 2.95 -33.02
CA LEU A 170 -21.73 1.58 -33.52
C LEU A 170 -20.52 1.20 -34.37
N VAL A 171 -19.88 0.04 -34.10
CA VAL A 171 -19.04 -0.64 -35.11
C VAL A 171 -19.13 -2.16 -35.00
N THR A 172 -19.14 -2.73 -36.21
CA THR A 172 -19.40 -4.06 -36.75
C THR A 172 -18.39 -5.17 -36.37
N LYS A 173 -18.86 -6.42 -36.46
CA LYS A 173 -18.21 -7.72 -36.15
C LYS A 173 -17.18 -8.14 -37.21
N MET A 174 -16.05 -8.75 -36.82
CA MET A 174 -15.15 -9.47 -37.76
C MET A 174 -14.51 -10.73 -37.12
N ARG A 175 -14.28 -11.77 -37.94
CA ARG A 175 -13.97 -13.18 -37.59
C ARG A 175 -12.50 -13.46 -37.23
N MET A 176 -12.29 -14.54 -36.47
CA MET A 176 -11.00 -15.14 -36.08
C MET A 176 -10.42 -16.10 -37.13
N ILE A 177 -9.09 -16.22 -37.16
CA ILE A 177 -8.30 -17.26 -37.85
C ILE A 177 -7.57 -18.07 -36.76
N GLU A 178 -7.55 -19.40 -36.92
CA GLU A 178 -6.92 -20.38 -36.03
C GLU A 178 -5.60 -20.88 -36.64
N VAL A 179 -4.54 -21.07 -35.84
CA VAL A 179 -3.33 -21.78 -36.27
C VAL A 179 -2.84 -22.71 -35.17
N ASN A 180 -2.82 -24.01 -35.47
CA ASN A 180 -2.23 -25.09 -34.69
C ASN A 180 -0.80 -25.36 -35.18
N SER A 181 0.16 -25.57 -34.27
CA SER A 181 1.21 -26.59 -34.41
C SER A 181 2.10 -26.66 -33.16
N LEU A 182 2.37 -27.90 -32.72
CA LEU A 182 3.18 -28.34 -31.59
C LEU A 182 4.64 -28.56 -32.00
N PHE A 183 5.59 -28.30 -31.09
CA PHE A 183 6.88 -29.01 -31.07
C PHE A 183 7.28 -29.36 -29.63
N PHE A 184 7.71 -30.62 -29.45
CA PHE A 184 8.26 -31.20 -28.22
C PHE A 184 9.78 -31.02 -28.18
N VAL A 185 10.35 -30.65 -27.02
CA VAL A 185 11.67 -31.12 -26.55
C VAL A 185 11.59 -31.33 -25.03
N SER A 186 12.12 -32.47 -24.57
CA SER A 186 12.07 -33.00 -23.22
C SER A 186 13.36 -32.71 -22.44
N VAL A 187 13.20 -32.20 -21.21
CA VAL A 187 13.94 -32.48 -19.96
C VAL A 187 15.45 -32.16 -19.92
N ILE A 188 15.82 -31.12 -19.17
CA ILE A 188 16.58 -31.08 -17.90
C ILE A 188 17.06 -29.62 -17.70
N LEU A 189 16.27 -28.81 -16.98
CA LEU A 189 16.73 -27.94 -15.89
C LEU A 189 15.46 -27.33 -15.26
N SER A 190 15.21 -27.73 -14.03
CA SER A 190 14.07 -27.28 -13.23
C SER A 190 14.14 -25.77 -13.05
N MET A 191 12.97 -25.11 -13.19
CA MET A 191 12.69 -23.73 -12.77
C MET A 191 12.88 -22.58 -13.79
N TYR A 192 12.29 -22.70 -14.98
CA TYR A 192 11.75 -21.54 -15.71
C TYR A 192 10.45 -21.94 -16.42
N LEU A 193 9.30 -21.58 -15.86
CA LEU A 193 8.05 -21.53 -16.61
C LEU A 193 7.38 -20.18 -16.29
N MET A 194 7.66 -19.18 -17.13
CA MET A 194 6.78 -18.03 -17.28
C MET A 194 5.43 -18.56 -17.78
N LEU A 195 4.44 -18.64 -16.89
CA LEU A 195 3.08 -19.00 -17.27
C LEU A 195 2.39 -17.80 -17.94
N LYS A 196 2.21 -18.01 -19.24
CA LYS A 196 1.38 -17.37 -20.26
C LYS A 196 0.18 -16.59 -19.69
N ILE A 197 0.16 -15.30 -20.04
CA ILE A 197 -0.90 -14.32 -19.80
C ILE A 197 -2.25 -14.88 -20.22
N THR A 198 -3.22 -14.95 -19.30
CA THR A 198 -4.62 -15.19 -19.65
C THR A 198 -5.40 -13.89 -19.63
N THR A 199 -5.77 -13.49 -20.84
CA THR A 199 -6.71 -12.45 -21.28
C THR A 199 -6.23 -11.01 -21.29
N PHE A 200 -6.05 -10.53 -22.52
CA PHE A 200 -5.90 -9.14 -22.96
C PHE A 200 -7.16 -8.79 -23.76
N THR A 201 -7.75 -7.61 -23.54
CA THR A 201 -8.68 -7.04 -24.52
C THR A 201 -8.58 -5.52 -24.54
N SER A 202 -8.59 -4.93 -25.74
CA SER A 202 -8.36 -3.51 -25.98
C SER A 202 -9.58 -2.64 -25.64
N GLY A 203 -9.33 -1.49 -25.02
CA GLY A 203 -10.33 -0.44 -24.71
C GLY A 203 -10.56 -0.22 -23.22
N ASN A 204 -10.14 -1.19 -22.39
CA ASN A 204 -10.01 -1.22 -20.93
C ASN A 204 -8.87 -2.20 -20.63
N PHE A 205 -7.83 -1.87 -19.85
CA PHE A 205 -6.77 -2.84 -19.52
C PHE A 205 -7.31 -3.89 -18.55
N SER A 206 -7.07 -5.19 -18.79
CA SER A 206 -7.31 -6.24 -17.80
C SER A 206 -6.13 -7.19 -17.75
N ALA A 207 -5.80 -7.66 -16.55
CA ALA A 207 -4.79 -8.67 -16.33
C ALA A 207 -5.15 -9.53 -15.11
N ALA A 208 -4.87 -10.82 -15.16
CA ALA A 208 -5.21 -11.76 -14.10
C ALA A 208 -4.08 -12.74 -13.84
N SER A 209 -3.92 -13.16 -12.59
CA SER A 209 -2.97 -14.19 -12.19
C SER A 209 -3.39 -14.80 -10.87
N ILE A 210 -3.27 -16.13 -10.77
CA ILE A 210 -3.55 -16.87 -9.53
C ILE A 210 -2.41 -16.76 -8.49
N LEU A 211 -1.24 -16.26 -8.90
CA LEU A 211 -0.06 -16.13 -8.07
C LEU A 211 0.11 -14.73 -7.48
N TRP A 212 -0.72 -13.77 -7.89
CA TRP A 212 -0.56 -12.42 -7.40
C TRP A 212 -0.93 -12.30 -5.94
N VAL A 213 -0.03 -11.66 -5.22
CA VAL A 213 -0.25 -11.27 -3.84
C VAL A 213 -0.06 -9.76 -3.72
N ALA A 214 -0.89 -9.14 -2.90
CA ALA A 214 -0.83 -7.72 -2.56
C ALA A 214 -0.52 -7.56 -1.08
N MET A 215 0.11 -6.46 -0.71
CA MET A 215 0.21 -6.02 0.68
C MET A 215 -0.50 -4.69 0.88
N SER A 216 -1.21 -4.55 2.00
CA SER A 216 -1.68 -3.24 2.47
C SER A 216 -0.52 -2.52 3.16
N ASP A 217 -0.12 -1.36 2.64
CA ASP A 217 1.02 -0.61 3.15
C ASP A 217 0.65 0.87 3.32
N THR A 218 0.53 1.30 4.58
CA THR A 218 0.17 2.67 4.93
C THR A 218 1.26 3.69 4.65
N VAL A 219 2.51 3.24 4.43
CA VAL A 219 3.64 4.13 4.12
C VAL A 219 3.74 4.38 2.62
N SER A 220 3.19 3.49 1.79
CA SER A 220 3.15 3.68 0.34
C SER A 220 2.17 4.78 -0.02
N SER A 221 2.69 5.89 -0.56
CA SER A 221 1.87 7.02 -0.99
C SER A 221 1.02 6.68 -2.22
N VAL A 222 1.44 5.74 -3.07
CA VAL A 222 0.77 5.35 -4.32
C VAL A 222 0.47 3.85 -4.37
N ILE A 223 -0.25 3.40 -5.40
CA ILE A 223 -0.41 1.97 -5.70
C ILE A 223 0.87 1.47 -6.37
N GLY A 224 1.48 0.42 -5.82
CA GLY A 224 2.57 -0.30 -6.48
C GLY A 224 2.01 -1.42 -7.35
N ALA A 225 2.48 -1.54 -8.58
CA ALA A 225 2.07 -2.57 -9.53
C ALA A 225 3.28 -3.18 -10.25
N PRO A 226 3.18 -4.39 -10.83
CA PRO A 226 4.24 -4.90 -11.70
C PRO A 226 4.53 -3.92 -12.84
N VAL A 227 5.81 -3.67 -13.14
CA VAL A 227 6.25 -2.66 -14.13
C VAL A 227 5.46 -2.74 -15.45
N ALA A 228 5.31 -3.94 -16.01
CA ALA A 228 4.57 -4.15 -17.27
C ALA A 228 3.09 -3.74 -17.19
N ILE A 229 2.46 -3.86 -16.01
CA ILE A 229 1.08 -3.41 -15.79
C ILE A 229 1.04 -1.90 -15.61
N ALA A 230 1.97 -1.34 -14.82
CA ALA A 230 2.06 0.09 -14.61
C ALA A 230 2.24 0.84 -15.94
N GLU A 231 3.17 0.39 -16.77
CA GLU A 231 3.41 0.94 -18.11
C GLU A 231 2.19 0.80 -19.03
N ALA A 232 1.52 -0.36 -19.02
CA ALA A 232 0.34 -0.58 -19.85
C ALA A 232 -0.82 0.34 -19.45
N VAL A 233 -1.04 0.52 -18.15
CA VAL A 233 -2.04 1.46 -17.61
C VAL A 233 -1.68 2.90 -17.94
N ALA A 234 -0.44 3.31 -17.69
CA ALA A 234 0.04 4.66 -17.99
C ALA A 234 -0.16 5.01 -19.48
N LYS A 235 0.20 4.09 -20.38
CA LYS A 235 0.00 4.24 -21.82
C LYS A 235 -1.47 4.42 -22.20
N GLN A 236 -2.42 3.82 -21.47
CA GLN A 236 -3.85 4.00 -21.72
C GLN A 236 -4.33 5.43 -21.47
N PHE A 237 -3.69 6.15 -20.54
CA PHE A 237 -4.07 7.51 -20.18
C PHE A 237 -3.20 8.58 -20.85
N ASN A 238 -2.32 8.18 -21.77
CA ASN A 238 -1.25 9.04 -22.29
C ASN A 238 -0.47 9.68 -21.14
N ALA A 239 -0.19 8.89 -20.09
CA ALA A 239 0.63 9.34 -19.00
C ALA A 239 2.11 9.15 -19.35
N ASP A 240 2.90 10.19 -19.15
CA ASP A 240 4.33 10.22 -19.48
C ASP A 240 5.15 9.85 -18.23
N TYR A 241 6.02 8.85 -18.37
CA TYR A 241 6.91 8.45 -17.28
C TYR A 241 8.13 9.37 -17.24
N ASN A 242 8.43 9.93 -16.07
CA ASN A 242 9.64 10.67 -15.78
C ASN A 242 10.58 9.82 -14.92
N ALA A 243 11.74 9.49 -15.47
CA ALA A 243 12.74 8.66 -14.80
C ALA A 243 13.52 9.40 -13.70
N GLU A 244 13.54 10.75 -13.72
CA GLU A 244 14.25 11.54 -12.71
C GLU A 244 13.55 11.47 -11.35
N ASP A 245 12.22 11.40 -11.35
CA ASP A 245 11.43 11.39 -10.12
C ASP A 245 10.50 10.17 -9.98
N ASP A 246 10.65 9.18 -10.87
CA ASP A 246 9.94 7.89 -10.90
C ASP A 246 8.40 8.03 -10.87
N LYS A 247 7.86 8.95 -11.68
CA LYS A 247 6.42 9.25 -11.70
C LYS A 247 5.81 9.19 -13.09
N TYR A 248 4.53 8.88 -13.13
CA TYR A 248 3.70 8.98 -14.33
C TYR A 248 2.90 10.28 -14.30
N TYR A 249 3.24 11.24 -15.15
CA TYR A 249 2.53 12.50 -15.32
C TYR A 249 1.30 12.27 -16.18
N ILE A 250 0.12 12.70 -15.72
CA ILE A 250 -1.17 12.44 -16.36
C ILE A 250 -1.95 13.74 -16.52
N ASN A 251 -2.83 13.80 -17.52
CA ASN A 251 -3.78 14.89 -17.62
C ASN A 251 -4.65 14.97 -16.35
N CYS A 252 -4.68 16.14 -15.70
CA CYS A 252 -5.47 16.37 -14.48
C CYS A 252 -6.98 16.07 -14.63
N ASN A 253 -7.52 16.14 -15.84
CA ASN A 253 -8.92 15.82 -16.15
C ASN A 253 -9.15 14.34 -16.46
N ALA A 254 -8.10 13.50 -16.43
CA ALA A 254 -8.24 12.07 -16.63
C ALA A 254 -9.12 11.47 -15.53
N LYS A 255 -9.88 10.44 -15.89
CA LYS A 255 -10.76 9.71 -14.97
C LYS A 255 -10.38 8.24 -14.91
N PRO A 256 -9.17 7.89 -14.44
CA PRO A 256 -8.79 6.51 -14.26
C PRO A 256 -9.66 5.85 -13.19
N VAL A 257 -10.01 4.59 -13.42
CA VAL A 257 -10.72 3.75 -12.46
C VAL A 257 -10.04 2.40 -12.43
N PHE A 258 -9.58 2.01 -11.24
CA PHE A 258 -8.90 0.74 -11.01
C PHE A 258 -9.83 -0.21 -10.26
N VAL A 259 -9.99 -1.43 -10.78
CA VAL A 259 -10.84 -2.47 -10.21
C VAL A 259 -9.98 -3.67 -9.88
N PHE A 260 -9.96 -4.04 -8.60
CA PHE A 260 -9.21 -5.18 -8.08
C PHE A 260 -10.17 -6.30 -7.70
N GLY A 261 -9.98 -7.49 -8.27
CA GLY A 261 -10.65 -8.71 -7.86
C GLY A 261 -9.91 -9.37 -6.69
N ILE A 262 -10.54 -9.43 -5.52
CA ILE A 262 -9.99 -10.06 -4.31
C ILE A 262 -11.01 -11.07 -3.79
N GLY A 263 -10.64 -12.35 -3.80
CA GLY A 263 -11.60 -13.43 -3.55
C GLY A 263 -12.74 -13.42 -4.58
N ASN A 264 -13.97 -13.25 -4.10
CA ASN A 264 -15.17 -13.12 -4.94
C ASN A 264 -15.65 -11.67 -5.12
N GLU A 265 -14.98 -10.71 -4.47
CA GLU A 265 -15.38 -9.31 -4.47
C GLU A 265 -14.56 -8.49 -5.46
N LYS A 266 -15.14 -7.35 -5.87
CA LYS A 266 -14.49 -6.34 -6.71
C LYS A 266 -14.39 -5.01 -5.97
N TYR A 267 -13.18 -4.50 -5.85
CA TYR A 267 -12.88 -3.23 -5.19
C TYR A 267 -12.51 -2.20 -6.23
N THR A 268 -13.23 -1.06 -6.26
CA THR A 268 -13.07 -0.01 -7.25
C THR A 268 -12.45 1.23 -6.62
N VAL A 269 -11.29 1.65 -7.09
CA VAL A 269 -10.61 2.90 -6.69
C VAL A 269 -10.85 3.94 -7.77
N GLY A 270 -11.48 5.06 -7.41
CA GLY A 270 -11.85 6.11 -8.35
C GLY A 270 -10.76 7.14 -8.61
N SER A 271 -10.97 7.98 -9.62
CA SER A 271 -10.01 9.01 -10.05
C SER A 271 -9.65 10.02 -8.95
N THR A 272 -10.55 10.30 -8.00
CA THR A 272 -10.28 11.15 -6.83
C THR A 272 -9.10 10.67 -6.00
N ASN A 273 -8.83 9.36 -6.02
CA ASN A 273 -7.72 8.73 -5.32
C ASN A 273 -6.52 8.45 -6.24
N LEU A 274 -6.71 8.49 -7.57
CA LEU A 274 -5.71 8.07 -8.56
C LEU A 274 -5.07 9.24 -9.30
N VAL A 275 -5.65 10.43 -9.33
CA VAL A 275 -5.06 11.62 -9.95
C VAL A 275 -4.67 12.60 -8.85
N ILE A 276 -3.37 12.81 -8.68
CA ILE A 276 -2.81 13.68 -7.64
C ILE A 276 -2.27 14.93 -8.29
N GLN A 277 -2.80 16.08 -7.91
CA GLN A 277 -2.27 17.36 -8.35
C GLN A 277 -1.06 17.75 -7.53
N ILE A 278 0.09 17.94 -8.18
CA ILE A 278 1.34 18.30 -7.51
C ILE A 278 1.70 19.78 -7.67
N ARG A 279 1.30 20.41 -8.77
CA ARG A 279 1.39 21.87 -9.00
C ARG A 279 0.20 22.34 -9.82
N GLU A 280 0.14 23.64 -10.12
CA GLU A 280 -0.89 24.18 -11.01
C GLU A 280 -0.84 23.47 -12.37
N ASN A 281 -1.95 22.83 -12.77
CA ASN A 281 -2.08 22.05 -14.01
C ASN A 281 -1.08 20.88 -14.18
N GLU A 282 -0.41 20.46 -13.11
CA GLU A 282 0.54 19.34 -13.14
C GLU A 282 0.02 18.24 -12.22
N CYS A 283 -0.36 17.10 -12.81
CA CYS A 283 -0.88 15.95 -12.09
C CYS A 283 -0.08 14.69 -12.39
N ILE A 284 -0.03 13.81 -11.39
CA ILE A 284 0.55 12.47 -11.50
C ILE A 284 -0.54 11.42 -11.29
N LEU A 285 -0.35 10.27 -11.93
CA LEU A 285 -1.11 9.07 -11.65
C LEU A 285 -0.54 8.43 -10.36
N ALA A 286 -1.41 8.09 -9.40
CA ALA A 286 -1.06 7.47 -8.13
C ALA A 286 -0.69 5.98 -8.32
N LEU A 287 0.29 5.71 -9.17
CA LEU A 287 0.75 4.41 -9.60
C LEU A 287 2.28 4.45 -9.73
N SER A 288 2.95 3.43 -9.22
CA SER A 288 4.38 3.21 -9.45
C SER A 288 4.60 1.78 -9.93
N GLY A 289 5.57 1.63 -10.84
CA GLY A 289 6.02 0.35 -11.34
C GLY A 289 7.06 -0.24 -10.39
N TYR A 290 6.70 -1.29 -9.66
CA TYR A 290 7.61 -2.01 -8.78
C TYR A 290 8.07 -3.32 -9.44
N GLY A 291 9.39 -3.48 -9.54
CA GLY A 291 10.01 -4.74 -9.93
C GLY A 291 10.15 -5.66 -8.72
N ALA A 292 9.13 -6.48 -8.42
CA ALA A 292 9.26 -7.46 -7.35
C ALA A 292 10.36 -8.49 -7.72
N PRO A 293 11.45 -8.62 -6.93
CA PRO A 293 12.52 -9.55 -7.24
C PRO A 293 12.08 -10.98 -6.88
N TYR A 294 11.30 -11.63 -7.73
CA TYR A 294 10.86 -13.04 -7.69
C TYR A 294 10.13 -13.54 -6.42
N TRP A 295 10.30 -12.89 -5.26
CA TRP A 295 9.84 -13.25 -3.92
C TRP A 295 9.36 -11.98 -3.21
N GLY A 296 8.09 -11.62 -3.37
CA GLY A 296 7.49 -10.44 -2.76
C GLY A 296 6.12 -10.12 -3.34
N PRO A 297 5.35 -9.22 -2.72
CA PRO A 297 4.07 -8.83 -3.24
C PRO A 297 4.20 -8.16 -4.60
N ASN A 298 3.36 -8.60 -5.54
CA ASN A 298 3.27 -8.03 -6.87
C ASN A 298 2.58 -6.66 -6.84
N TRP A 299 1.77 -6.42 -5.81
CA TRP A 299 0.96 -5.22 -5.65
C TRP A 299 1.15 -4.60 -4.27
N ILE A 300 1.19 -3.28 -4.21
CA ILE A 300 1.22 -2.51 -2.97
C ILE A 300 -0.02 -1.64 -2.93
N PHE A 301 -0.88 -1.88 -1.95
CA PHE A 301 -2.12 -1.14 -1.75
C PHE A 301 -1.82 0.00 -0.77
N GLY A 302 -1.41 1.12 -1.35
CA GLY A 302 -1.07 2.34 -0.62
C GLY A 302 -2.26 3.26 -0.31
N VAL A 303 -1.96 4.51 -0.01
CA VAL A 303 -2.92 5.57 0.36
C VAL A 303 -4.15 5.65 -0.57
N PRO A 304 -4.06 5.52 -1.92
CA PRO A 304 -5.24 5.58 -2.79
C PRO A 304 -6.31 4.54 -2.44
N PHE A 305 -5.88 3.31 -2.11
CA PHE A 305 -6.80 2.25 -1.73
C PHE A 305 -7.34 2.47 -0.32
N ILE A 306 -6.48 2.85 0.63
CA ILE A 306 -6.85 3.08 2.05
C ILE A 306 -7.81 4.27 2.22
N ARG A 307 -7.74 5.26 1.33
CA ARG A 307 -8.70 6.37 1.28
C ARG A 307 -10.07 5.96 0.76
N GLU A 308 -10.14 4.99 -0.17
CA GLU A 308 -11.41 4.48 -0.68
C GLU A 308 -12.04 3.45 0.28
N TYR A 309 -11.20 2.62 0.91
CA TYR A 309 -11.62 1.55 1.80
C TYR A 309 -10.88 1.63 3.13
N CYS A 310 -11.63 1.64 4.22
CA CYS A 310 -11.05 1.39 5.53
C CYS A 310 -10.42 0.00 5.57
N ASN A 311 -9.21 -0.09 6.11
CA ASN A 311 -8.50 -1.35 6.25
C ASN A 311 -8.56 -1.81 7.71
N ILE A 312 -9.11 -3.01 7.91
CA ILE A 312 -9.29 -3.65 9.22
C ILE A 312 -8.25 -4.75 9.35
N TYR A 313 -7.34 -4.61 10.30
CA TYR A 313 -6.22 -5.51 10.52
C TYR A 313 -6.50 -6.42 11.70
N ASP A 314 -6.92 -7.67 11.43
CA ASP A 314 -7.28 -8.66 12.45
C ASP A 314 -6.09 -9.61 12.68
N VAL A 315 -5.28 -9.26 13.69
CA VAL A 315 -4.03 -9.96 14.04
C VAL A 315 -4.32 -11.37 14.53
N ALA A 316 -5.36 -11.55 15.36
CA ALA A 316 -5.68 -12.85 15.93
C ALA A 316 -6.09 -13.87 14.88
N ASN A 317 -6.93 -13.45 13.93
CA ASN A 317 -7.43 -14.35 12.89
C ASN A 317 -6.57 -14.34 11.61
N LYS A 318 -5.47 -13.59 11.59
CA LYS A 318 -4.55 -13.46 10.45
C LYS A 318 -5.31 -13.19 9.14
N ARG A 319 -6.14 -12.15 9.17
CA ARG A 319 -6.97 -11.71 8.05
C ARG A 319 -7.02 -10.19 7.98
N ILE A 320 -7.31 -9.67 6.81
CA ILE A 320 -7.55 -8.25 6.57
C ILE A 320 -8.98 -8.05 6.10
N GLY A 321 -9.66 -7.03 6.61
CA GLY A 321 -10.99 -6.64 6.22
C GLY A 321 -10.97 -5.33 5.44
N PHE A 322 -11.89 -5.20 4.49
CA PHE A 322 -12.13 -3.96 3.76
C PHE A 322 -13.58 -3.55 3.92
N ALA A 323 -13.80 -2.28 4.22
CA ALA A 323 -15.11 -1.64 4.26
C ALA A 323 -15.04 -0.30 3.53
N MET A 324 -16.15 0.13 2.93
CA MET A 324 -16.20 1.42 2.25
C MET A 324 -15.90 2.56 3.25
N SER A 325 -15.03 3.47 2.86
CA SER A 325 -14.77 4.71 3.61
C SER A 325 -15.96 5.66 3.47
N LEU A 326 -16.54 6.09 4.59
CA LEU A 326 -17.58 7.10 4.64
C LEU A 326 -16.94 8.49 4.48
N ARG A 327 -17.36 9.22 3.44
CA ARG A 327 -16.84 10.55 3.13
C ARG A 327 -17.55 11.63 3.97
N ASN A 328 -17.47 11.48 5.29
CA ASN A 328 -18.05 12.40 6.28
C ASN A 328 -17.16 13.62 6.54
#